data_AF-A0A1I2V2I8-F1
#
_entry.id   AF-A0A1I2V2I8-F1
#
_cell.length_a   1.000
_cell.length_b   1.000
_cell.length_c   1.000
_cell.angle_alpha   90.00
_cell.angle_beta   90.00
_cell.angle_gamma   90.00
#
_symmetry.space_group_name_H-M   'P 1'
#
loop_
_entity.id
_entity.type
_entity.pdbx_description
1 polymer ?
#
loop_
_entity_poly.entity_id
_entity_poly.type
_entity_poly.pdbx_seq_one_letter_code
_entity_poly.pdbx_strand_id
1 'polypeptide(L)' 'MTRRALHGLPRPAAAAFRRNVTLARAGEASPELAAAFEAVGVTNFMRPSVTVFDDVADVLPLMRAGERTEVEAALFGGLQ' A
#
# COMPACT_ATOMS: atom_id res chain seq x y z
N MET A 1 0.84 -12.39 15.22
CA MET A 1 0.41 -11.64 14.03
C MET A 1 0.95 -12.34 12.79
N THR A 2 0.05 -12.83 11.93
CA THR A 2 0.38 -13.81 10.88
C THR A 2 0.95 -13.10 9.66
N ARG A 3 2.28 -13.20 9.47
CA ARG A 3 3.14 -12.67 8.39
C ARG A 3 2.74 -13.04 6.92
N ARG A 4 1.50 -13.43 6.66
CA ARG A 4 1.01 -13.97 5.37
C ARG A 4 0.08 -13.04 4.59
N ALA A 5 -0.25 -11.85 5.10
CA ALA A 5 -1.36 -11.07 4.57
C ALA A 5 -1.15 -10.56 3.13
N LEU A 6 0.06 -10.15 2.73
CA LEU A 6 0.37 -9.79 1.34
C LEU A 6 0.18 -10.98 0.37
N HIS A 7 0.40 -12.22 0.82
CA HIS A 7 0.17 -13.42 0.03
C HIS A 7 -1.31 -13.80 -0.09
N GLY A 8 -2.18 -13.21 0.75
CA GLY A 8 -3.63 -13.36 0.69
C GLY A 8 -4.30 -12.41 -0.29
N LEU A 9 -3.61 -11.38 -0.78
CA LEU A 9 -4.11 -10.52 -1.84
C LEU A 9 -4.23 -11.29 -3.17
N PRO A 10 -5.21 -10.94 -4.02
CA PRO A 10 -5.18 -11.33 -5.43
C PRO A 10 -3.83 -10.97 -6.05
N ARG A 11 -3.29 -11.87 -6.88
CA ARG A 11 -1.97 -11.69 -7.53
C ARG A 11 -1.80 -10.31 -8.20
N PRO A 12 -2.80 -9.76 -8.93
CA PRO A 12 -2.69 -8.43 -9.52
C PRO A 12 -2.47 -7.33 -8.47
N ALA A 13 -3.23 -7.35 -7.38
CA ALA A 13 -3.12 -6.39 -6.28
C ALA A 13 -1.77 -6.48 -5.56
N ALA A 14 -1.29 -7.71 -5.30
CA ALA A 14 0.03 -7.92 -4.70
C ALA A 14 1.17 -7.41 -5.60
N ALA A 15 1.06 -7.61 -6.91
CA ALA A 15 2.04 -7.14 -7.88
C ALA A 15 2.01 -5.60 -7.99
N ALA A 16 0.83 -4.99 -8.06
CA ALA A 16 0.64 -3.55 -8.07
C ALA A 16 1.25 -2.91 -6.82
N PHE A 17 0.96 -3.45 -5.64
CA PHE A 17 1.52 -2.95 -4.38
C PHE A 17 3.06 -3.00 -4.37
N ARG A 18 3.65 -4.13 -4.77
CA ARG A 18 5.12 -4.27 -4.84
C ARG A 18 5.73 -3.26 -5.81
N ARG A 19 5.13 -3.07 -6.99
CA ARG A 19 5.56 -2.07 -7.96
C ARG A 19 5.50 -0.67 -7.36
N ASN A 20 4.39 -0.33 -6.69
CA ASN A 20 4.18 0.98 -6.10
C ASN A 20 5.18 1.28 -4.96
N VAL A 21 5.51 0.29 -4.13
CA VAL A 21 6.59 0.42 -3.13
C VAL A 21 7.95 0.66 -3.81
N THR A 22 8.24 -0.02 -4.93
CA THR A 22 9.48 0.22 -5.70
C THR A 22 9.53 1.64 -6.27
N LEU A 23 8.43 2.14 -6.84
CA LEU A 23 8.34 3.52 -7.34
C LEU A 23 8.57 4.54 -6.21
N ALA A 24 7.91 4.35 -5.07
CA ALA A 24 8.11 5.22 -3.90
C ALA A 24 9.56 5.18 -3.39
N ARG A 25 10.19 4.00 -3.36
CA ARG A 25 11.61 3.87 -3.00
C ARG A 25 12.54 4.60 -3.98
N ALA A 26 12.22 4.59 -5.27
CA ALA A 26 12.98 5.28 -6.30
C ALA A 26 12.75 6.81 -6.32
N GLY A 27 11.79 7.32 -5.54
CA GLY A 27 11.36 8.72 -5.61
C GLY A 27 10.51 9.03 -6.85
N GLU A 28 9.95 8.00 -7.49
CA GLU A 28 9.16 8.08 -8.73
C GLU A 28 7.66 7.89 -8.47
N ALA A 29 7.22 7.95 -7.22
CA ALA A 29 5.80 7.91 -6.90
C ALA A 29 5.09 9.14 -7.46
N SER A 30 3.92 8.93 -8.07
CA SER A 30 3.04 10.06 -8.41
C SER A 30 2.57 10.77 -7.12
N PRO A 31 2.13 12.03 -7.19
CA PRO A 31 1.61 12.75 -6.03
C PRO A 31 0.49 11.98 -5.30
N GLU A 32 -0.38 11.31 -6.06
CA GLU A 32 -1.49 10.51 -5.51
C GLU A 32 -0.96 9.27 -4.77
N LEU A 33 0.05 8.60 -5.32
CA LEU A 33 0.65 7.44 -4.67
C LEU A 33 1.43 7.84 -3.41
N ALA A 34 2.14 8.97 -3.46
CA ALA A 34 2.84 9.51 -2.30
C ALA A 34 1.85 9.87 -1.18
N ALA A 35 0.77 10.57 -1.53
CA ALA A 35 -0.30 10.92 -0.58
C ALA A 35 -0.97 9.67 0.01
N ALA A 36 -1.18 8.62 -0.79
CA ALA A 36 -1.76 7.37 -0.31
C ALA A 36 -0.85 6.65 0.71
N PHE A 37 0.46 6.64 0.49
CA PHE A 37 1.40 6.10 1.48
C PHE A 37 1.50 6.95 2.74
N GLU A 38 1.46 8.28 2.59
CA GLU A 38 1.45 9.22 3.73
C GLU A 38 0.19 9.07 4.58
N ALA A 39 -0.98 8.90 3.97
CA ALA A 39 -2.25 8.70 4.66
C ALA A 39 -2.25 7.45 5.57
N VAL A 40 -1.47 6.43 5.23
CA VAL A 40 -1.25 5.22 6.03
C VAL A 40 0.02 5.25 6.88
N GLY A 41 0.64 6.43 7.02
CA GLY A 41 1.81 6.65 7.87
C GLY A 41 3.10 6.02 7.36
N VAL A 42 3.15 5.56 6.10
CA VAL A 42 4.34 4.95 5.50
C VAL A 42 5.19 6.03 4.85
N THR A 43 6.31 6.34 5.51
CA THR A 43 7.31 7.28 4.99
C THR A 43 8.67 6.63 4.71
N ASN A 44 8.90 5.42 5.23
CA ASN A 44 10.13 4.67 5.05
C ASN A 44 9.94 3.45 4.14
N PHE A 45 10.35 3.60 2.87
CA PHE A 45 10.26 2.59 1.80
C PHE A 45 11.50 1.67 1.69
N MET A 46 12.54 1.87 2.50
CA MET A 46 13.74 1.03 2.47
C MET A 46 13.54 -0.36 3.10
N ARG A 47 12.37 -0.59 3.70
CA ARG A 47 11.98 -1.86 4.31
C ARG A 47 11.43 -2.84 3.26
N PRO A 48 11.45 -4.17 3.53
CA PRO A 48 10.82 -5.15 2.64
C PRO A 48 9.34 -4.83 2.39
N SER A 49 8.84 -5.04 1.16
CA SER A 49 7.46 -4.71 0.80
C SER A 49 6.42 -5.41 1.67
N VAL A 50 6.70 -6.59 2.21
CA VAL A 50 5.79 -7.27 3.15
C VAL A 50 5.64 -6.51 4.46
N THR A 51 6.72 -5.90 4.97
CA THR A 51 6.66 -5.07 6.18
C THR A 51 5.90 -3.78 5.93
N VAL A 52 6.11 -3.16 4.75
CA VAL A 52 5.33 -1.99 4.35
C VAL A 52 3.85 -2.35 4.21
N PHE A 53 3.53 -3.54 3.69
CA PHE A 53 2.16 -4.01 3.62
C PHE A 53 1.53 -4.20 5.00
N ASP A 54 2.27 -4.77 5.97
CA ASP A 54 1.76 -4.95 7.33
C ASP A 54 1.37 -3.59 7.95
N ASP A 55 2.21 -2.56 7.81
CA ASP A 55 1.88 -1.19 8.26
C ASP A 55 0.60 -0.64 7.59
N VAL A 56 0.50 -0.81 6.27
CA VAL A 56 -0.68 -0.38 5.49
C VAL A 56 -1.94 -1.12 5.99
N ALA A 57 -1.84 -2.44 6.20
CA ALA A 57 -2.95 -3.28 6.61
C ALA A 57 -3.44 -2.99 8.04
N ASP A 58 -2.57 -2.50 8.90
CA ASP A 58 -2.94 -2.05 10.26
C ASP A 58 -3.72 -0.74 10.24
N VAL A 59 -3.46 0.15 9.28
CA VAL A 59 -4.10 1.48 9.21
C VAL A 59 -5.39 1.49 8.39
N LEU A 60 -5.46 0.76 7.26
CA LEU A 60 -6.63 0.76 6.37
C LEU A 60 -7.99 0.53 7.07
N PRO A 61 -8.13 -0.41 8.04
CA PRO A 61 -9.40 -0.63 8.74
C PRO A 61 -9.84 0.54 9.62
N LEU A 62 -8.93 1.45 9.98
CA LEU A 62 -9.19 2.61 10.83
C LEU A 62 -9.66 3.83 10.03
N MET A 63 -9.50 3.80 8.71
CA MET A 63 -9.83 4.90 7.81
C MET A 63 -11.34 5.00 7.55
N ARG A 64 -11.82 6.20 7.20
CA ARG A 64 -13.20 6.39 6.74
C ARG A 64 -13.39 5.70 5.39
N ALA A 65 -14.59 5.16 5.15
CA ALA A 65 -14.85 4.32 3.97
C ALA A 65 -14.46 4.97 2.63
N GLY A 66 -14.79 6.25 2.41
CA GLY A 66 -14.43 6.95 1.17
C GLY A 66 -12.92 7.14 0.98
N GLU A 67 -12.24 7.62 2.03
CA GLU A 67 -10.79 7.82 2.05
C GLU A 67 -10.04 6.49 1.86
N ARG A 68 -10.53 5.44 2.53
CA ARG A 68 -10.00 4.08 2.40
C ARG A 68 -10.05 3.59 0.96
N THR A 69 -11.17 3.78 0.25
CA THR A 69 -11.32 3.33 -1.14
C THR A 69 -10.32 4.00 -2.07
N GLU A 70 -10.09 5.30 -1.90
CA GLU A 70 -9.10 6.04 -2.70
C GLU A 70 -7.68 5.55 -2.43
N VAL A 71 -7.32 5.34 -1.15
CA VAL A 71 -6.01 4.80 -0.76
C VAL A 71 -5.81 3.37 -1.24
N GLU A 72 -6.80 2.48 -1.09
CA GLU A 72 -6.72 1.11 -1.58
C GLU A 72 -6.57 1.07 -3.12
N ALA A 73 -7.28 1.94 -3.84
CA ALA A 73 -7.15 2.05 -5.29
C ALA A 73 -5.74 2.48 -5.70
N ALA A 74 -5.18 3.51 -5.04
CA ALA A 74 -3.84 3.99 -5.32
C ALA A 74 -2.75 2.95 -4.98
N LEU A 75 -2.86 2.27 -3.84
CA LEU A 75 -1.86 1.32 -3.36
C LEU A 75 -1.92 -0.03 -4.09
N PHE A 76 -3.12 -0.53 -4.41
CA PHE A 76 -3.32 -1.86 -4.96
C PHE A 76 -3.72 -1.88 -6.45
N GLY A 77 -3.87 -0.72 -7.09
CA GLY A 77 -4.17 -0.61 -8.52
C GLY A 77 -5.65 -0.80 -8.88
N GLY A 78 -6.55 -0.59 -7.92
CA GLY A 78 -7.97 -0.91 -8.04
C GLY A 78 -8.21 -2.42 -7.94
N LEU A 79 -8.85 -2.86 -6.85
CA LEU A 79 -9.33 -4.24 -6.75
C LEU A 79 -10.60 -4.37 -7.60
N GLN A 80 -10.45 -4.55 -8.91
CA GLN A 80 -11.53 -4.98 -9.80
C GLN A 80 -11.64 -6.50 -9.83
#